data_AF-A0A0G1Y8Q7-F1
#
_entry.id   AF-A0A0G1Y8Q7-F1
#
_cell.length_a   1.000
_cell.length_b   1.000
_cell.length_c   1.000
_cell.angle_alpha   90.00
_cell.angle_beta   90.00
_cell.angle_gamma   90.00
#
_symmetry.space_group_name_H-M   'P 1'
#
loop_
_entity.id
_entity.type
_entity.pdbx_description
1 polymer ?
#
loop_
_entity_poly.entity_id
_entity_poly.type
_entity_poly.pdbx_seq_one_letter_code
_entity_poly.pdbx_strand_id
1 'polypeptide(L)'
;MNTSPFQQAKPTKKPKTYTNDSILEALRDLSGGVGKTVTKDVASKVASDALASLFGTPIPKQGELRANEPIDFSAERQPQPRFRRPEVTPAARPVHEDTQKIAQQIESVRAELKALAASVKSLNTEIQKAVVEVPVDPGIYHVNFFERLRSILKVLREQIDDSRTWLALSAQRKQKKLGYWGMFKKHGTSFGLSNERSIATSAG
;
A
#
# COMPACT_ATOMS: atom_id res chain seq x y z
N MET A 1 47.59 -58.69 -21.98
CA MET A 1 48.64 -58.05 -21.16
C MET A 1 48.05 -56.82 -20.48
N ASN A 2 48.38 -56.65 -19.20
CA ASN A 2 48.19 -55.48 -18.31
C ASN A 2 46.74 -55.10 -17.95
N THR A 3 46.25 -55.38 -16.73
CA THR A 3 46.47 -54.70 -15.43
C THR A 3 46.13 -53.21 -15.41
N SER A 4 45.00 -52.84 -14.80
CA SER A 4 44.97 -51.86 -13.69
C SER A 4 43.55 -51.67 -13.11
N PRO A 5 43.43 -51.50 -11.78
CA PRO A 5 42.18 -51.32 -11.06
C PRO A 5 41.90 -49.84 -10.69
N PHE A 6 40.74 -49.59 -10.09
CA PHE A 6 40.32 -48.35 -9.41
C PHE A 6 40.12 -47.09 -10.26
N GLN A 7 38.86 -46.82 -10.60
CA GLN A 7 38.39 -45.48 -10.93
C GLN A 7 37.60 -44.94 -9.72
N GLN A 8 38.25 -44.05 -8.96
CA GLN A 8 37.62 -43.32 -7.87
C GLN A 8 36.60 -42.31 -8.44
N ALA A 9 35.34 -42.43 -8.00
CA ALA A 9 34.30 -41.45 -8.30
C ALA A 9 34.61 -40.13 -7.58
N LYS A 10 34.74 -39.04 -8.34
CA LYS A 10 34.81 -37.67 -7.80
C LYS A 10 33.43 -37.31 -7.19
N PRO A 11 33.34 -36.81 -5.95
CA PRO A 11 32.07 -36.30 -5.44
C PRO A 11 31.72 -34.99 -6.16
N THR A 12 30.65 -35.01 -6.95
CA THR A 12 30.03 -33.81 -7.53
C THR A 12 29.47 -32.95 -6.38
N LYS A 13 30.14 -31.83 -6.08
CA LYS A 13 29.60 -30.81 -5.18
C LYS A 13 28.33 -30.24 -5.81
N LYS A 14 27.17 -30.50 -5.20
CA LYS A 14 25.89 -29.88 -5.57
C LYS A 14 26.00 -28.36 -5.40
N PRO A 15 25.47 -27.54 -6.33
CA PRO A 15 25.48 -26.09 -6.17
C PRO A 15 24.67 -25.73 -4.92
N LYS A 16 25.25 -24.90 -4.04
CA LYS A 16 24.55 -24.36 -2.88
C LYS A 16 23.52 -23.34 -3.39
N THR A 17 22.26 -23.72 -3.39
CA THR A 17 21.14 -22.79 -3.53
C THR A 17 21.17 -21.86 -2.33
N TYR A 18 21.45 -20.57 -2.56
CA TYR A 18 21.22 -19.53 -1.56
C TYR A 18 19.76 -19.13 -1.68
N THR A 19 18.92 -19.64 -0.78
CA THR A 19 17.61 -19.05 -0.51
C THR A 19 17.84 -17.71 0.19
N ASN A 20 17.32 -16.64 -0.40
CA ASN A 20 17.36 -15.32 0.21
C ASN A 20 16.23 -15.25 1.22
N ASP A 21 16.47 -15.84 2.39
CA ASP A 21 15.52 -15.78 3.48
C ASP A 21 15.55 -14.38 4.09
N SER A 22 14.35 -13.85 4.25
CA SER A 22 14.07 -12.47 4.63
C SER A 22 14.68 -12.16 6.00
N ILE A 23 15.19 -10.94 6.17
CA ILE A 23 15.70 -10.44 7.47
C ILE A 23 14.65 -10.62 8.59
N LEU A 24 13.37 -10.59 8.23
CA LEU A 24 12.25 -10.82 9.16
C LEU A 24 12.15 -12.28 9.62
N GLU A 25 12.57 -13.22 8.79
CA GLU A 25 12.64 -14.65 9.10
C GLU A 25 13.81 -14.94 10.04
N ALA A 26 14.96 -14.30 9.81
CA ALA A 26 16.08 -14.31 10.75
C ALA A 26 15.72 -13.69 12.12
N LEU A 27 14.88 -12.66 12.14
CA LEU A 27 14.38 -12.05 13.37
C LEU A 27 13.30 -12.92 14.06
N ARG A 28 12.48 -13.63 13.28
CA ARG A 28 11.46 -14.56 13.77
C ARG A 28 12.08 -15.82 14.37
N ASP A 29 13.14 -16.33 13.77
CA ASP A 29 13.91 -17.45 14.32
C ASP A 29 14.67 -17.04 15.59
N LEU A 30 15.04 -15.76 15.72
CA LEU A 30 15.64 -15.20 16.94
C LEU A 30 14.67 -15.12 18.13
N SER A 31 13.35 -15.05 17.89
CA SER A 31 12.34 -15.02 18.97
C SER A 31 11.78 -16.40 19.33
N GLY A 32 12.06 -17.43 18.52
CA GLY A 32 11.51 -18.77 18.67
C GLY A 32 12.45 -19.83 19.27
N GLY A 33 13.73 -19.54 19.53
CA GLY A 33 14.71 -20.60 19.85
C GLY A 33 15.80 -20.20 20.83
N VAL A 34 15.50 -20.20 22.13
CA VAL A 34 16.53 -20.29 23.18
C VAL A 34 16.98 -21.75 23.28
N GLY A 35 18.13 -22.08 22.70
CA GLY A 35 18.62 -23.45 22.68
C GLY A 35 20.07 -23.61 22.22
N LYS A 36 20.99 -22.88 22.86
CA LYS A 36 22.43 -23.17 23.04
C LYS A 36 23.25 -23.63 21.80
N THR A 37 24.30 -22.86 21.50
CA THR A 37 25.56 -23.26 20.82
C THR A 37 25.73 -23.12 19.30
N VAL A 38 25.28 -22.02 18.66
CA VAL A 38 25.86 -21.53 17.40
C VAL A 38 25.58 -20.01 17.34
N THR A 39 26.45 -19.05 17.68
CA THR A 39 27.52 -18.50 16.81
C THR A 39 28.01 -17.18 17.43
N LYS A 40 29.15 -17.17 18.13
CA LYS A 40 29.77 -15.90 18.56
C LYS A 40 30.48 -15.18 17.39
N ASP A 41 30.89 -15.93 16.37
CA ASP A 41 31.70 -15.42 15.26
C ASP A 41 30.90 -15.03 14.00
N VAL A 42 29.70 -15.57 13.81
CA VAL A 42 28.91 -15.34 12.58
C VAL A 42 27.92 -14.19 12.77
N ALA A 43 27.25 -14.12 13.92
CA ALA A 43 26.37 -13.01 14.28
C ALA A 43 27.13 -11.69 14.45
N SER A 44 28.33 -11.71 15.04
CA SER A 44 29.12 -10.50 15.27
C SER A 44 29.61 -9.86 13.97
N LYS A 45 29.98 -10.66 12.95
CA LYS A 45 30.50 -10.14 11.68
C LYS A 45 29.42 -9.54 10.77
N VAL A 46 28.25 -10.18 10.69
CA VAL A 46 27.15 -9.71 9.84
C VAL A 46 26.54 -8.43 10.42
N ALA A 47 26.40 -8.33 11.74
CA ALA A 47 25.91 -7.11 12.38
C ALA A 47 26.92 -5.96 12.28
N SER A 48 28.23 -6.22 12.40
CA SER A 48 29.26 -5.19 12.27
C SER A 48 29.36 -4.65 10.86
N ASP A 49 29.26 -5.50 9.85
CA ASP A 49 29.31 -5.08 8.44
C ASP A 49 28.06 -4.28 8.04
N ALA A 50 26.88 -4.66 8.55
CA ALA A 50 25.64 -3.91 8.33
C ALA A 50 25.70 -2.51 8.99
N LEU A 51 26.16 -2.42 10.23
CA LEU A 51 26.31 -1.12 10.92
C LEU A 51 27.42 -0.27 10.31
N ALA A 52 28.55 -0.86 9.91
CA ALA A 52 29.62 -0.16 9.20
C ALA A 52 29.17 0.33 7.82
N SER A 53 28.25 -0.37 7.15
CA SER A 53 27.66 0.11 5.90
C SER A 53 26.68 1.27 6.10
N LEU A 54 26.00 1.32 7.26
CA LEU A 54 25.01 2.35 7.58
C LEU A 54 25.66 3.65 8.10
N PHE A 55 26.72 3.52 8.89
CA PHE A 55 27.40 4.65 9.54
C PHE A 55 28.78 4.97 8.94
N GLY A 56 29.21 4.22 7.91
CA GLY A 56 30.54 4.28 7.34
C GLY A 56 31.55 3.46 8.16
N THR A 57 32.48 2.79 7.46
CA THR A 57 33.60 2.08 8.08
C THR A 57 34.37 3.05 8.98
N PRO A 58 34.53 2.78 10.29
CA PRO A 58 35.44 3.57 11.10
C PRO A 58 36.85 3.37 10.55
N ILE A 59 37.44 4.46 10.07
CA ILE A 59 38.83 4.52 9.63
C ILE A 59 39.68 3.95 10.77
N PRO A 60 40.52 2.92 10.56
CA PRO A 60 41.43 2.47 11.60
C PRO A 60 42.34 3.64 11.96
N LYS A 61 42.09 4.26 13.13
CA LYS A 61 43.04 5.16 13.76
C LYS A 61 44.22 4.32 14.23
N GLN A 62 45.27 4.23 13.43
CA GLN A 62 46.61 3.88 13.94
C GLN A 62 47.68 4.42 13.00
N GLY A 63 48.41 5.42 13.48
CA GLY A 63 49.48 6.12 12.80
C GLY A 63 49.44 7.61 13.15
N GLU A 64 50.18 8.03 14.17
CA GLU A 64 50.37 9.45 14.47
C GLU A 64 51.05 10.13 13.28
N LEU A 65 50.38 11.10 12.66
CA LEU A 65 50.95 11.90 11.58
C LEU A 65 52.01 12.84 12.19
N ARG A 66 53.28 12.61 11.86
CA ARG A 66 54.37 13.52 12.23
C ARG A 66 54.55 14.55 11.12
N ALA A 67 54.81 15.81 11.49
CA ALA A 67 55.02 16.87 10.52
C ALA A 67 56.23 16.57 9.62
N ASN A 68 56.07 16.78 8.30
CA ASN A 68 57.05 16.57 7.21
C ASN A 68 57.25 15.14 6.68
N GLU A 69 56.34 14.21 6.95
CA GLU A 69 56.33 12.93 6.24
C GLU A 69 55.46 13.02 4.97
N PRO A 70 55.98 12.67 3.78
CA PRO A 70 55.20 12.69 2.55
C PRO A 70 54.16 11.58 2.59
N ILE A 71 52.90 11.95 2.40
CA ILE A 71 51.80 10.99 2.26
C ILE A 71 52.00 10.24 0.95
N ASP A 72 52.30 8.96 1.03
CA ASP A 72 52.46 8.11 -0.14
C ASP A 72 51.08 7.64 -0.64
N PHE A 73 50.60 8.26 -1.72
CA PHE A 73 49.32 7.92 -2.36
C PHE A 73 49.41 6.69 -3.28
N SER A 74 50.55 5.99 -3.27
CA SER A 74 50.82 4.83 -4.12
C SER A 74 50.23 3.51 -3.61
N ALA A 75 49.53 3.51 -2.48
CA ALA A 75 48.66 2.40 -2.12
C ALA A 75 47.55 2.28 -3.17
N GLU A 76 47.76 1.36 -4.10
CA GLU A 76 46.84 0.80 -5.09
C GLU A 76 45.40 1.22 -4.78
N ARG A 77 44.87 2.19 -5.55
CA ARG A 77 43.43 2.45 -5.56
C ARG A 77 42.78 1.14 -5.99
N GLN A 78 42.43 0.31 -5.01
CA GLN A 78 41.54 -0.82 -5.24
C GLN A 78 40.38 -0.25 -6.05
N PRO A 79 40.07 -0.83 -7.22
CA PRO A 79 39.02 -0.30 -8.06
C PRO A 79 37.78 -0.23 -7.17
N GLN A 80 37.35 1.01 -6.88
CA GLN A 80 36.13 1.27 -6.12
C GLN A 80 35.09 0.32 -6.69
N PRO A 81 34.54 -0.63 -5.90
CA PRO A 81 33.54 -1.53 -6.43
C PRO A 81 32.46 -0.62 -7.00
N ARG A 82 32.26 -0.69 -8.32
CA ARG A 82 31.21 0.08 -8.98
C ARG A 82 29.99 -0.07 -8.10
N PHE A 83 29.43 1.04 -7.60
CA PHE A 83 28.16 1.02 -6.91
C PHE A 83 27.16 0.39 -7.89
N ARG A 84 27.02 -0.94 -7.81
CA ARG A 84 25.93 -1.65 -8.43
C ARG A 84 24.77 -1.18 -7.59
N ARG A 85 24.06 -0.17 -8.11
CA ARG A 85 22.72 0.15 -7.65
C ARG A 85 22.04 -1.21 -7.51
N PRO A 86 21.67 -1.66 -6.30
CA PRO A 86 20.93 -2.90 -6.19
C PRO A 86 19.74 -2.70 -7.11
N GLU A 87 19.64 -3.53 -8.16
CA GLU A 87 18.41 -3.63 -8.92
C GLU A 87 17.39 -4.02 -7.87
N VAL A 88 16.60 -3.03 -7.45
CA VAL A 88 15.42 -3.27 -6.65
C VAL A 88 14.51 -3.98 -7.62
N THR A 89 14.66 -5.30 -7.76
CA THR A 89 13.63 -6.14 -8.34
C THR A 89 12.44 -5.89 -7.44
N PRO A 90 11.38 -5.19 -7.89
CA PRO A 90 10.20 -5.08 -7.07
C PRO A 90 9.73 -6.52 -6.91
N ALA A 91 9.89 -7.07 -5.70
CA ALA A 91 9.23 -8.31 -5.36
C ALA A 91 7.76 -8.06 -5.70
N ALA A 92 7.27 -8.75 -6.73
CA ALA A 92 5.90 -8.63 -7.18
C ALA A 92 5.05 -9.09 -6.01
N ARG A 93 4.61 -8.14 -5.18
CA ARG A 93 3.61 -8.39 -4.15
C ARG A 93 2.41 -8.99 -4.90
N PRO A 94 1.72 -10.01 -4.38
CA PRO A 94 0.54 -10.58 -5.02
C PRO A 94 -0.64 -9.60 -4.94
N VAL A 95 -0.54 -8.47 -5.64
CA VAL A 95 -1.57 -7.42 -5.73
C VAL A 95 -2.83 -7.96 -6.43
N HIS A 96 -2.68 -9.01 -7.24
CA HIS A 96 -3.75 -9.54 -8.07
C HIS A 96 -4.90 -10.17 -7.27
N GLU A 97 -4.62 -10.94 -6.21
CA GLU A 97 -5.68 -11.57 -5.41
C GLU A 97 -6.51 -10.54 -4.66
N ASP A 98 -5.85 -9.52 -4.10
CA ASP A 98 -6.54 -8.45 -3.39
C ASP A 98 -7.39 -7.60 -4.35
N THR A 99 -6.89 -7.32 -5.56
CA THR A 99 -7.67 -6.55 -6.54
C THR A 99 -8.92 -7.28 -7.02
N GLN A 100 -8.87 -8.60 -7.21
CA GLN A 100 -10.05 -9.38 -7.61
C GLN A 100 -11.11 -9.43 -6.50
N LYS A 101 -10.69 -9.66 -5.24
CA LYS A 101 -11.60 -9.64 -4.08
C LYS A 101 -12.27 -8.27 -3.93
N ILE A 102 -11.50 -7.18 -4.08
CA ILE A 102 -12.03 -5.82 -4.03
C ILE A 102 -13.00 -5.57 -5.19
N ALA A 103 -12.70 -6.03 -6.41
CA ALA A 103 -13.58 -5.87 -7.55
C ALA A 103 -14.93 -6.57 -7.33
N GLN A 104 -14.91 -7.81 -6.82
CA GLN A 104 -16.12 -8.56 -6.48
C GLN A 104 -16.95 -7.85 -5.40
N GLN A 105 -16.31 -7.32 -4.35
CA GLN A 105 -17.00 -6.54 -3.32
C GLN A 105 -17.63 -5.26 -3.88
N ILE A 106 -16.95 -4.57 -4.80
CA ILE A 106 -17.52 -3.40 -5.47
C ILE A 106 -18.75 -3.78 -6.30
N GLU A 107 -18.70 -4.91 -6.99
CA GLU A 107 -19.82 -5.42 -7.79
C GLU A 107 -21.02 -5.81 -6.93
N SER A 108 -20.79 -6.49 -5.79
CA SER A 108 -21.86 -6.85 -4.85
C SER A 108 -22.54 -5.60 -4.29
N VAL A 109 -21.76 -4.63 -3.82
CA VAL A 109 -22.28 -3.35 -3.31
C VAL A 109 -23.05 -2.60 -4.41
N ARG A 110 -22.58 -2.62 -5.67
CA ARG A 110 -23.29 -1.99 -6.79
C ARG A 110 -24.63 -2.67 -7.08
N ALA A 111 -24.70 -4.00 -6.98
CA ALA A 111 -25.95 -4.73 -7.17
C ALA A 111 -26.97 -4.37 -6.08
N GLU A 112 -26.54 -4.33 -4.82
CA GLU A 112 -27.37 -3.90 -3.69
C GLU A 112 -27.87 -2.47 -3.85
N LEU A 113 -27.00 -1.53 -4.25
CA LEU A 113 -27.40 -0.14 -4.50
C LEU A 113 -28.43 -0.02 -5.62
N LYS A 114 -28.34 -0.85 -6.67
CA LYS A 114 -29.35 -0.89 -7.75
C LYS A 114 -30.69 -1.43 -7.24
N ALA A 115 -30.67 -2.49 -6.42
CA ALA A 115 -31.87 -3.04 -5.82
C ALA A 115 -32.54 -2.02 -4.89
N LEU A 116 -31.75 -1.33 -4.06
CA LEU A 116 -32.23 -0.27 -3.17
C LEU A 116 -32.87 0.87 -3.98
N ALA A 117 -32.25 1.31 -5.07
CA ALA A 117 -32.82 2.34 -5.94
C ALA A 117 -34.19 1.91 -6.54
N ALA A 118 -34.33 0.64 -6.90
CA ALA A 118 -35.61 0.09 -7.37
C ALA A 118 -36.68 0.09 -6.26
N SER A 119 -36.32 -0.33 -5.05
CA SER A 119 -37.22 -0.33 -3.88
C SER A 119 -37.67 1.08 -3.49
N VAL A 120 -36.79 2.09 -3.56
CA VAL A 120 -37.18 3.49 -3.31
C VAL A 120 -38.16 3.99 -4.37
N LYS A 121 -37.97 3.58 -5.64
CA LYS A 121 -38.89 3.93 -6.73
C LYS A 121 -40.27 3.28 -6.54
N SER A 122 -40.34 2.01 -6.16
CA SER A 122 -41.62 1.34 -5.89
C SER A 122 -42.32 1.93 -4.66
N LEU A 123 -41.57 2.24 -3.60
CA LEU A 123 -42.12 2.94 -2.44
C LEU A 123 -42.75 4.29 -2.85
N ASN A 124 -42.10 5.06 -3.73
CA ASN A 124 -42.67 6.31 -4.22
C ASN A 124 -44.01 6.13 -4.95
N THR A 125 -44.18 5.05 -5.73
CA THR A 125 -45.45 4.80 -6.41
C THR A 125 -46.55 4.36 -5.43
N GLU A 126 -46.21 3.59 -4.40
CA GLU A 126 -47.14 3.20 -3.33
C GLU A 126 -47.59 4.42 -2.51
N ILE A 127 -46.68 5.32 -2.15
CA ILE A 127 -47.01 6.57 -1.46
C ILE A 127 -47.96 7.41 -2.32
N GLN A 128 -47.70 7.55 -3.62
CA GLN A 128 -48.58 8.29 -4.52
C GLN A 128 -49.99 7.69 -4.56
N LYS A 129 -50.11 6.36 -4.59
CA LYS A 129 -51.42 5.70 -4.51
C LYS A 129 -52.13 6.02 -3.19
N ALA A 130 -51.43 5.89 -2.07
CA ALA A 130 -51.97 6.17 -0.74
C ALA A 130 -52.41 7.64 -0.55
N VAL A 131 -51.78 8.58 -1.26
CA VAL A 131 -52.16 10.01 -1.24
C VAL A 131 -53.38 10.29 -2.11
N VAL A 132 -53.53 9.58 -3.22
CA VAL A 132 -54.66 9.77 -4.15
C VAL A 132 -55.92 9.04 -3.68
N GLU A 133 -55.77 7.94 -2.96
CA GLU A 133 -56.88 7.17 -2.40
C GLU A 133 -57.55 7.96 -1.26
N VAL A 134 -58.69 8.58 -1.57
CA VAL A 134 -59.51 9.29 -0.58
C VAL A 134 -60.40 8.27 0.15
N PRO A 135 -60.29 8.13 1.49
CA PRO A 135 -61.18 7.26 2.24
C PRO A 135 -62.63 7.74 2.13
N VAL A 136 -63.56 6.82 1.81
CA VAL A 136 -65.00 7.14 1.67
C VAL A 136 -65.60 7.58 3.00
N ASP A 137 -65.18 6.95 4.11
CA ASP A 137 -65.56 7.30 5.49
C ASP A 137 -64.30 7.39 6.38
N PRO A 138 -63.63 8.56 6.44
CA PRO A 138 -62.42 8.71 7.22
C PRO A 138 -62.71 8.66 8.73
N GLY A 139 -61.98 7.79 9.42
CA GLY A 139 -62.02 7.65 10.88
C GLY A 139 -60.65 7.85 11.52
N ILE A 140 -60.60 7.84 12.87
CA ILE A 140 -59.37 8.05 13.67
C ILE A 140 -58.22 7.12 13.24
N TYR A 141 -58.54 5.88 12.84
CA TYR A 141 -57.57 4.93 12.31
C TYR A 141 -56.78 5.48 11.11
N HIS A 142 -57.47 6.11 10.16
CA HIS A 142 -56.85 6.67 8.95
C HIS A 142 -55.91 7.83 9.31
N VAL A 143 -56.29 8.66 10.27
CA VAL A 143 -55.44 9.75 10.80
C VAL A 143 -54.14 9.18 11.37
N ASN A 144 -54.24 8.21 12.28
CA ASN A 144 -53.07 7.59 12.89
C ASN A 144 -52.17 6.89 11.86
N PHE A 145 -52.78 6.26 10.85
CA PHE A 145 -52.05 5.66 9.72
C PHE A 145 -51.23 6.71 8.96
N PHE A 146 -51.85 7.80 8.53
CA PHE A 146 -51.16 8.86 7.77
C PHE A 146 -50.13 9.61 8.62
N GLU A 147 -50.36 9.81 9.92
CA GLU A 147 -49.38 10.39 10.83
C GLU A 147 -48.14 9.51 10.97
N ARG A 148 -48.34 8.19 11.12
CA ARG A 148 -47.25 7.23 11.18
C ARG A 148 -46.51 7.13 9.85
N LEU A 149 -47.23 7.13 8.73
CA LEU A 149 -46.61 7.14 7.41
C LEU A 149 -45.76 8.41 7.22
N ARG A 150 -46.30 9.57 7.59
CA ARG A 150 -45.59 10.86 7.53
C ARG A 150 -44.30 10.86 8.37
N SER A 151 -44.33 10.32 9.58
CA SER A 151 -43.14 10.30 10.45
C SER A 151 -42.02 9.44 9.86
N ILE A 152 -42.36 8.27 9.31
CA ILE A 152 -41.40 7.39 8.62
C ILE A 152 -40.81 8.09 7.38
N LEU A 153 -41.66 8.69 6.55
CA LEU A 153 -41.21 9.38 5.33
C LEU A 153 -40.35 10.61 5.61
N LYS A 154 -40.56 11.28 6.74
CA LYS A 154 -39.72 12.41 7.15
C LYS A 154 -38.27 11.97 7.40
N VAL A 155 -38.08 10.91 8.17
CA VAL A 155 -36.74 10.37 8.47
C VAL A 155 -36.08 9.85 7.19
N LEU A 156 -36.83 9.14 6.35
CA LEU A 156 -36.33 8.65 5.07
C LEU A 156 -35.86 9.81 4.17
N ARG A 157 -36.61 10.91 4.12
CA ARG A 157 -36.26 12.09 3.33
C ARG A 157 -34.92 12.69 3.80
N GLU A 158 -34.74 12.84 5.10
CA GLU A 158 -33.49 13.36 5.68
C GLU A 158 -32.30 12.49 5.26
N GLN A 159 -32.41 11.16 5.37
CA GLN A 159 -31.36 10.23 4.94
C GLN A 159 -31.05 10.29 3.43
N ILE A 160 -32.08 10.47 2.59
CA ILE A 160 -31.91 10.63 1.15
C ILE A 160 -31.17 11.93 0.83
N ASP A 161 -31.51 13.04 1.49
CA ASP A 161 -30.90 14.34 1.26
C ASP A 161 -29.43 14.38 1.73
N ASP A 162 -29.13 13.74 2.87
CA ASP A 162 -27.74 13.53 3.32
C ASP A 162 -26.93 12.71 2.31
N SER A 163 -27.51 11.61 1.81
CA SER A 163 -26.88 10.75 0.81
C SER A 163 -26.61 11.50 -0.50
N ARG A 164 -27.56 12.33 -0.94
CA ARG A 164 -27.41 13.21 -2.12
C ARG A 164 -26.28 14.20 -1.93
N THR A 165 -26.21 14.84 -0.76
CA THR A 165 -25.16 15.79 -0.41
C THR A 165 -23.78 15.13 -0.44
N TRP A 166 -23.65 13.95 0.17
CA TRP A 166 -22.40 13.19 0.15
C TRP A 166 -21.97 12.80 -1.27
N LEU A 167 -22.91 12.31 -2.09
CA LEU A 167 -22.64 11.98 -3.49
C LEU A 167 -22.20 13.19 -4.31
N ALA A 168 -22.85 14.34 -4.12
CA ALA A 168 -22.50 15.59 -4.81
C ALA A 168 -21.08 16.06 -4.43
N LEU A 169 -20.74 16.04 -3.14
CA LEU A 169 -19.40 16.38 -2.66
C LEU A 169 -18.33 15.44 -3.20
N SER A 170 -18.61 14.13 -3.22
CA SER A 170 -17.71 13.12 -3.76
C SER A 170 -17.47 13.31 -5.27
N ALA A 171 -18.54 13.54 -6.04
CA ALA A 171 -18.45 13.80 -7.47
C ALA A 171 -17.67 15.09 -7.77
N GLN A 172 -17.93 16.17 -7.03
CA GLN A 172 -17.21 17.44 -7.20
C GLN A 172 -15.73 17.30 -6.87
N ARG A 173 -15.38 16.60 -5.79
CA ARG A 173 -13.97 16.32 -5.44
C ARG A 173 -13.28 15.51 -6.54
N LYS A 174 -13.96 14.50 -7.11
CA LYS A 174 -13.44 13.71 -8.24
C LYS A 174 -13.19 14.60 -9.47
N GLN A 175 -14.13 15.48 -9.82
CA GLN A 175 -13.96 16.40 -10.95
C GLN A 175 -12.80 17.37 -10.74
N LYS A 176 -12.68 17.99 -9.57
CA LYS A 176 -11.56 18.89 -9.23
C LYS A 176 -10.21 18.17 -9.30
N LYS A 177 -10.13 16.93 -8.78
CA LYS A 177 -8.93 16.09 -8.86
C LYS A 177 -8.56 15.78 -10.31
N LEU A 178 -9.54 15.35 -11.12
CA LEU A 178 -9.32 15.05 -12.54
C LEU A 178 -8.87 16.30 -13.32
N GLY A 179 -9.47 17.46 -13.06
CA GLY A 179 -9.07 18.72 -13.68
C GLY A 179 -7.65 19.14 -13.31
N TYR A 180 -7.29 19.08 -12.03
CA TYR A 180 -5.94 19.38 -11.55
C TYR A 180 -4.90 18.46 -12.22
N TRP A 181 -5.10 17.14 -12.15
CA TRP A 181 -4.15 16.19 -12.74
C TRP A 181 -4.13 16.26 -14.27
N GLY A 182 -5.25 16.61 -14.90
CA GLY A 182 -5.30 16.87 -16.34
C GLY A 182 -4.44 18.07 -16.75
N MET A 183 -4.54 19.17 -16.01
CA MET A 183 -3.72 20.36 -16.24
C MET A 183 -2.25 20.14 -15.89
N PHE A 184 -1.96 19.42 -14.81
CA PHE A 184 -0.60 19.02 -14.45
C PHE A 184 0.04 18.13 -15.52
N LYS A 185 -0.71 17.19 -16.11
CA LYS A 185 -0.20 16.38 -17.23
C LYS A 185 0.09 17.21 -18.48
N LYS A 186 -0.68 18.27 -18.76
CA LYS A 186 -0.51 19.12 -19.95
C LYS A 186 0.64 20.12 -19.80
N HIS A 187 0.74 20.77 -18.64
CA HIS A 187 1.64 21.90 -18.40
C HIS A 187 2.83 21.54 -17.50
N GLY A 188 2.87 20.31 -16.98
CA GLY A 188 3.98 19.78 -16.20
C GLY A 188 4.25 20.55 -14.91
N THR A 189 5.53 20.60 -14.55
CA THR A 189 6.02 21.26 -13.32
C THR A 189 5.76 22.76 -13.29
N SER A 190 5.67 23.42 -14.46
CA SER A 190 5.32 24.85 -14.54
C SER A 190 3.93 25.15 -13.96
N PHE A 191 2.96 24.25 -14.18
CA PHE A 191 1.62 24.38 -13.59
C PHE A 191 1.59 23.99 -12.11
N GLY A 192 2.38 23.00 -11.70
CA GLY A 192 2.46 22.59 -10.29
C GLY A 192 3.15 23.61 -9.38
N LEU A 193 4.17 24.30 -9.91
CA LEU A 193 5.02 25.25 -9.17
C LEU A 193 4.60 26.72 -9.39
N SER A 194 3.45 26.99 -10.04
CA SER A 194 3.01 28.37 -10.21
C SER A 194 2.76 29.01 -8.85
N ASN A 195 3.25 30.25 -8.68
CA ASN A 195 3.31 30.93 -7.38
C ASN A 195 1.91 31.06 -6.73
N GLU A 196 0.90 31.31 -7.55
CA GLU A 196 -0.52 31.31 -7.21
C GLU A 196 -1.04 29.98 -6.63
N ARG A 197 -0.48 28.85 -7.06
CA ARG A 197 -0.98 27.51 -6.73
C ARG A 197 -0.19 26.89 -5.58
N SER A 198 1.10 27.21 -5.49
CA SER A 198 1.96 26.86 -4.37
C SER A 198 1.35 27.33 -3.03
N ILE A 199 0.88 28.58 -2.98
CA ILE A 199 0.20 29.17 -1.81
C ILE A 199 -1.10 28.42 -1.47
N ALA A 200 -1.89 28.04 -2.48
CA ALA A 200 -3.14 27.31 -2.28
C ALA A 200 -2.93 25.86 -1.79
N THR A 201 -1.80 25.24 -2.14
CA THR A 201 -1.45 23.88 -1.69
C THR A 201 -0.66 23.85 -0.38
N SER A 202 0.02 24.94 -0.02
CA SER A 202 0.84 25.03 1.20
C SER A 202 0.01 25.32 2.45
N ALA A 203 -1.19 25.87 2.31
CA ALA A 203 -2.08 26.21 3.42
C ALA A 203 -3.02 25.05 3.84
N GLY A 204 -2.68 23.81 3.47
CA GLY A 204 -3.47 22.61 3.74
C GLY A 204 -3.22 22.01 5.12
#